data_AF-A0A959D0N9-F1
#
_entry.id   AF-A0A959D0N9-F1
#
_cell.length_a   1.000
_cell.length_b   1.000
_cell.length_c   1.000
_cell.angle_alpha   90.00
_cell.angle_beta   90.00
_cell.angle_gamma   90.00
#
_symmetry.space_group_name_H-M   'P 1'
#
loop_
_entity.id
_entity.type
_entity.pdbx_description
1 polymer ?
#
loop_
_entity_poly.entity_id
_entity_poly.type
_entity_poly.pdbx_seq_one_letter_code
_entity_poly.pdbx_strand_id
1 'polypeptide(L)' 'AEELREEHPEIRPGWHMNKTHWNTVEFETGLEDSFLCELIDHSYELVVKGLPKKVRKELEGM' A
#
# COMPACT_ATOMS: atom_id res chain seq x y z
N ALA A 1 0.54 -0.07 10.47
CA ALA A 1 0.95 -1.29 9.73
C ALA A 1 0.84 -2.54 10.59
N GLU A 2 1.12 -2.45 11.89
CA GLU A 2 0.99 -3.58 12.82
C GLU A 2 -0.49 -3.98 13.00
N GLU A 3 -1.37 -3.03 13.31
CA GLU A 3 -2.84 -3.27 13.40
C GLU A 3 -3.41 -3.93 12.14
N LEU A 4 -3.10 -3.41 10.95
CA LEU A 4 -3.55 -3.99 9.67
C LEU A 4 -3.15 -5.47 9.50
N ARG A 5 -1.96 -5.84 9.99
CA ARG A 5 -1.46 -7.23 9.90
C ARG A 5 -2.05 -8.14 10.98
N GLU A 6 -2.54 -7.57 12.08
CA GLU A 6 -3.25 -8.32 13.13
C GLU A 6 -4.68 -8.66 12.68
N GLU A 7 -5.32 -7.76 11.95
CA GLU A 7 -6.71 -7.93 11.49
C GLU A 7 -6.83 -8.76 10.20
N HIS A 8 -5.79 -8.79 9.37
CA HIS A 8 -5.80 -9.48 8.07
C HIS A 8 -4.63 -10.48 7.93
N PRO A 9 -4.86 -11.78 8.16
CA PRO A 9 -3.84 -12.84 8.04
C PRO A 9 -3.18 -12.94 6.65
N GLU A 10 -3.88 -12.47 5.61
CA GLU A 10 -3.44 -12.41 4.22
C GLU A 10 -2.38 -11.31 4.00
N ILE A 11 -2.23 -10.37 4.94
CA ILE A 11 -1.28 -9.27 4.90
C ILE A 11 -0.10 -9.59 5.81
N ARG A 12 1.06 -9.84 5.20
CA ARG A 12 2.30 -10.22 5.87
C ARG A 12 3.34 -9.10 5.80
N PRO A 13 4.39 -9.13 6.63
CA PRO A 13 5.53 -8.24 6.45
C PRO A 13 6.12 -8.36 5.02
N GLY A 14 6.58 -7.24 4.47
CA GLY A 14 7.12 -7.18 3.11
C GLY A 14 8.28 -8.16 2.88
N TRP A 15 8.16 -9.00 1.85
CA TRP A 15 9.22 -9.92 1.43
C TRP A 15 10.37 -9.15 0.79
N HIS A 16 11.60 -9.41 1.24
CA HIS A 16 12.84 -8.72 0.83
C HIS A 16 12.85 -7.17 0.92
N MET A 17 11.80 -6.57 1.46
CA MET A 17 11.63 -5.13 1.61
C MET A 17 11.72 -4.70 3.09
N ASN A 18 11.71 -3.39 3.34
CA ASN A 18 11.63 -2.84 4.68
C ASN A 18 10.25 -3.12 5.31
N LYS A 19 10.20 -4.01 6.31
CA LYS A 19 8.98 -4.53 6.95
C LYS A 19 8.19 -3.49 7.76
N THR A 20 8.81 -2.35 8.04
CA THR A 20 8.14 -1.20 8.67
C THR A 20 7.21 -0.49 7.69
N HIS A 21 7.56 -0.46 6.40
CA HIS A 21 6.83 0.30 5.38
C HIS A 21 6.11 -0.58 4.35
N TRP A 22 6.60 -1.80 4.12
CA TRP A 22 6.12 -2.69 3.10
C TRP A 22 5.38 -3.88 3.69
N ASN A 23 4.29 -4.25 3.04
CA ASN A 23 3.53 -5.47 3.28
C ASN A 23 3.54 -6.34 2.03
N THR A 24 3.46 -7.65 2.23
CA THR A 24 3.14 -8.63 1.20
C THR A 24 1.66 -8.95 1.34
N VAL A 25 0.88 -8.88 0.27
CA VAL A 25 -0.57 -9.16 0.30
C VAL A 25 -0.85 -10.39 -0.55
N GLU A 26 -1.47 -11.40 0.05
CA GLU A 26 -1.96 -12.59 -0.66
C GLU A 26 -3.36 -12.30 -1.21
N PHE A 27 -3.49 -12.25 -2.54
CA PHE A 27 -4.75 -11.87 -3.20
C PHE A 27 -5.69 -13.06 -3.46
N GLU A 28 -5.21 -14.30 -3.35
CA GLU A 28 -6.01 -15.50 -3.63
C GLU A 28 -6.80 -16.01 -2.41
N THR A 29 -6.54 -15.47 -1.22
CA THR A 29 -6.89 -16.13 0.05
C THR A 29 -8.01 -15.50 0.85
N GLY A 30 -8.76 -14.54 0.28
CA GLY A 30 -10.03 -14.09 0.88
C GLY A 30 -10.19 -12.59 1.14
N LEU A 31 -9.30 -11.74 0.63
CA LEU A 31 -9.53 -10.30 0.62
C LEU A 31 -10.50 -9.92 -0.49
N GLU A 32 -11.41 -8.99 -0.20
CA GLU A 32 -12.31 -8.44 -1.22
C GLU A 32 -11.53 -7.55 -2.20
N ASP A 33 -11.85 -7.64 -3.49
CA ASP A 33 -11.19 -6.85 -4.55
C ASP A 33 -11.24 -5.34 -4.26
N SER A 34 -12.34 -4.86 -3.69
CA SER A 34 -12.53 -3.46 -3.30
C SER A 34 -11.48 -3.00 -2.28
N PHE A 35 -11.20 -3.84 -1.29
CA PHE A 35 -10.20 -3.58 -0.26
C PHE A 35 -8.79 -3.66 -0.83
N LEU A 36 -8.51 -4.60 -1.74
CA LEU A 36 -7.23 -4.65 -2.45
C LEU A 36 -6.97 -3.36 -3.23
N CYS A 37 -7.98 -2.83 -3.94
CA CYS A 37 -7.88 -1.54 -4.63
C CYS A 37 -7.60 -0.39 -3.64
N GLU A 38 -8.28 -0.35 -2.49
CA GLU A 38 -8.03 0.65 -1.46
C GLU A 38 -6.59 0.60 -0.94
N LEU A 39 -6.04 -0.60 -0.71
CA LEU A 39 -4.65 -0.77 -0.28
C LEU A 39 -3.66 -0.25 -1.34
N ILE A 40 -3.95 -0.46 -2.63
CA ILE A 40 -3.14 0.04 -3.75
C ILE A 40 -3.18 1.57 -3.79
N ASP A 41 -4.37 2.16 -3.72
CA ASP A 41 -4.56 3.62 -3.74
C ASP A 41 -3.85 4.27 -2.55
N HIS A 42 -4.01 3.72 -1.36
CA HIS A 42 -3.33 4.21 -0.16
C HIS A 42 -1.80 4.12 -0.28
N SER A 43 -1.28 3.02 -0.85
CA SER A 43 0.16 2.85 -1.10
C SER A 43 0.68 3.90 -2.08
N TYR A 44 -0.05 4.14 -3.17
CA TYR A 44 0.28 5.16 -4.16
C TYR A 44 0.29 6.56 -3.54
N GLU A 45 -0.74 6.91 -2.78
CA GLU A 45 -0.83 8.21 -2.10
C GLU A 45 0.34 8.46 -1.16
N LEU A 46 0.77 7.45 -0.40
CA LEU A 46 1.92 7.56 0.50
C LEU A 46 3.20 7.88 -0.25
N VAL A 47 3.43 7.22 -1.40
CA VAL A 47 4.57 7.52 -2.26
C VAL A 47 4.48 8.94 -2.79
N VAL A 48 3.33 9.33 -3.37
CA VAL A 48 3.12 10.66 -3.93
C VAL A 48 3.30 11.76 -2.89
N LYS A 49 2.80 11.57 -1.66
CA LYS A 49 3.00 12.51 -0.53
C LYS A 49 4.48 12.73 -0.22
N GLY A 50 5.31 11.71 -0.38
CA GLY A 50 6.77 11.79 -0.20
C GLY A 50 7.53 12.48 -1.33
N LEU A 51 6.91 12.70 -2.50
CA LEU A 51 7.57 13.31 -3.66
C LEU A 51 7.72 14.84 -3.51
N PRO A 52 8.74 15.43 -4.17
CA PRO A 52 8.86 16.89 -4.27
C PRO A 52 7.60 17.52 -4.87
N LYS A 53 7.26 18.74 -4.42
CA LYS A 53 6.06 19.48 -4.88
C LYS A 53 5.97 19.60 -6.40
N LYS A 54 7.11 19.78 -7.07
CA LYS A 54 7.18 19.86 -8.53
C LYS A 54 6.65 18.58 -9.20
N VAL A 55 7.12 17.43 -8.74
CA VAL A 55 6.74 16.11 -9.29
C VAL A 55 5.27 15.81 -8.99
N ARG A 56 4.79 16.13 -7.79
CA ARG A 56 3.36 16.00 -7.46
C ARG A 56 2.45 16.79 -8.40
N LYS A 57 2.82 18.04 -8.69
CA LYS A 57 2.04 18.90 -9.61
C LYS A 57 2.02 18.37 -11.04
N GLU A 58 3.06 17.66 -11.48
CA GLU A 58 3.09 16.98 -12.78
C GLU A 58 2.13 15.79 -12.81
N LEU A 59 1.96 15.08 -11.69
CA LEU A 59 1.03 13.95 -11.55
C LEU A 59 -0.43 14.38 -11.39
N GLU A 60 -0.71 15.52 -10.74
CA GLU A 60 -2.07 16.08 -10.58
C GLU A 60 -2.72 16.52 -11.91
N GLY A 61 -1.93 16.67 -12.98
CA GLY A 61 -2.38 17.09 -14.30
C GLY A 61 -2.47 15.97 -15.34
N MET A 62 -2.27 14.72 -14.96
CA MET A 62 -2.48 13.53 -15.80
C MET A 62 -3.92 13.04 -15.72
#